data_AF-A0AB36ZFY7-F1
#
_entry.id   AF-A0AB36ZFY7-F1
#
_cell.length_a   1.000
_cell.length_b   1.000
_cell.length_c   1.000
_cell.angle_alpha   90.00
_cell.angle_beta   90.00
_cell.angle_gamma   90.00
#
_symmetry.space_group_name_H-M   'P 1'
#
loop_
_entity.id
_entity.type
_entity.pdbx_description
1 polymer ?
#
loop_
_entity_poly.entity_id
_entity_poly.type
_entity_poly.pdbx_seq_one_letter_code
_entity_poly.pdbx_strand_id
1 'polypeptide(L)'
;MPLDPYLAARLPLLAGLAYPLDAEQAARMAAFEEDPGPWSLPEGIDVVTETASGPHGPVPLRVYSPAAPERALLWVHGGGFAAGSIDMRESHVVAAELAHRARARVVSVDYRLAGPDVRYPVPLDDVHAAWRHLRSTESGSTPVAIGGASAGAALALGAVLRERDAGARLPEHVLLAYPFAHFPNPAVDDAIAAELRELPPVLRFPPSSIEGMVRTYLGRISDLPVEALPGSAPLAGLPPVTVLVDEYDELRGSAELLLRQLAEAGVAVTGHLAAGMPHGHLNRTPALPEVDRSLHLFAAQLRAMG
;
A
#
# COMPACT_ATOMS: atom_id res chain seq x y z
N MET A 1 11.14 -10.19 16.92
CA MET A 1 10.50 -9.72 18.18
C MET A 1 9.14 -10.40 18.29
N PRO A 2 8.54 -10.56 19.48
CA PRO A 2 7.18 -11.11 19.55
C PRO A 2 6.20 -10.22 18.78
N LEU A 3 5.11 -10.81 18.29
CA LEU A 3 3.97 -10.07 17.74
C LEU A 3 3.54 -8.97 18.73
N ASP A 4 3.05 -7.85 18.22
CA ASP A 4 2.57 -6.76 19.04
C ASP A 4 1.59 -7.24 20.13
N PRO A 5 1.74 -6.78 21.39
CA PRO A 5 0.95 -7.31 22.50
C PRO A 5 -0.56 -7.18 22.33
N TYR A 6 -1.04 -6.11 21.69
CA TYR A 6 -2.47 -5.88 21.46
C TYR A 6 -3.03 -6.89 20.46
N LEU A 7 -2.28 -7.18 19.39
CA LEU A 7 -2.64 -8.17 18.38
C LEU A 7 -2.49 -9.60 18.93
N ALA A 8 -1.41 -9.87 19.66
CA ALA A 8 -1.14 -11.16 20.28
C ALA A 8 -2.27 -11.59 21.22
N ALA A 9 -2.76 -10.68 22.06
CA ALA A 9 -3.88 -10.94 22.96
C ALA A 9 -5.20 -11.30 22.23
N ARG A 10 -5.31 -10.96 20.94
CA ARG A 10 -6.50 -11.17 20.12
C ARG A 10 -6.39 -12.33 19.14
N LEU A 11 -5.23 -12.96 18.99
CA LEU A 11 -5.06 -14.14 18.12
C LEU A 11 -6.09 -15.26 18.38
N PRO A 12 -6.54 -15.54 19.62
CA PRO A 12 -7.59 -16.54 19.84
C PRO A 12 -8.91 -16.26 19.10
N LEU A 13 -9.21 -14.98 18.80
CA LEU A 13 -10.38 -14.62 18.00
C LEU A 13 -10.31 -15.16 16.57
N LEU A 14 -9.11 -15.44 16.07
CA LEU A 14 -8.88 -15.95 14.71
C LEU A 14 -8.83 -17.48 14.62
N ALA A 15 -8.88 -18.18 15.76
CA ALA A 15 -8.77 -19.63 15.79
C ALA A 15 -9.92 -20.31 15.03
N GLY A 16 -9.59 -21.11 14.02
CA GLY A 16 -10.57 -21.88 13.24
C GLY A 16 -11.41 -21.06 12.26
N LEU A 17 -11.05 -19.81 11.97
CA LEU A 17 -11.68 -19.05 10.89
C LEU A 17 -11.33 -19.68 9.52
N ALA A 18 -12.34 -19.81 8.67
CA ALA A 18 -12.19 -20.30 7.29
C ALA A 18 -13.14 -19.53 6.38
N TYR A 19 -12.65 -19.03 5.24
CA TYR A 19 -13.47 -18.29 4.29
C TYR A 19 -14.29 -19.24 3.39
N PRO A 20 -15.56 -18.89 3.04
CA PRO A 20 -16.29 -17.71 3.51
C PRO A 20 -16.69 -17.83 4.99
N LEU A 21 -16.63 -16.72 5.72
CA LEU A 21 -16.95 -16.68 7.16
C LEU A 21 -18.46 -16.81 7.38
N ASP A 22 -18.86 -17.63 8.35
CA ASP A 22 -20.21 -17.56 8.92
C ASP A 22 -20.39 -16.31 9.82
N ALA A 23 -21.59 -16.12 10.37
CA ALA A 23 -21.90 -14.94 11.18
C ALA A 23 -21.08 -14.86 12.48
N GLU A 24 -20.77 -15.98 13.11
CA GLU A 24 -19.97 -16.02 14.34
C GLU A 24 -18.51 -15.71 14.02
N GLN A 25 -17.98 -16.35 12.98
CA GLN A 25 -16.65 -16.12 12.44
C GLN A 25 -16.47 -14.66 12.00
N ALA A 26 -17.47 -14.05 11.36
CA ALA A 26 -17.46 -12.64 10.98
C ALA A 26 -17.46 -11.72 12.20
N ALA A 27 -18.24 -12.01 13.24
CA ALA A 27 -18.23 -11.24 14.49
C ALA A 27 -16.86 -11.32 15.20
N ARG A 28 -16.24 -12.49 15.21
CA ARG A 28 -14.89 -12.68 15.77
C ARG A 28 -13.82 -11.95 14.95
N MET A 29 -13.93 -11.96 13.62
CA MET A 29 -13.05 -11.17 12.76
C MET A 29 -13.22 -9.67 13.04
N ALA A 30 -14.45 -9.17 13.14
CA ALA A 30 -14.72 -7.79 13.47
C ALA A 30 -14.12 -7.40 14.85
N ALA A 31 -14.23 -8.26 15.85
CA ALA A 31 -13.60 -8.05 17.16
C ALA A 31 -12.06 -8.06 17.11
N PHE A 32 -11.45 -8.87 16.24
CA PHE A 32 -10.02 -8.78 15.96
C PHE A 32 -9.66 -7.46 15.27
N GLU A 33 -10.53 -6.97 14.39
CA GLU A 33 -10.39 -5.71 13.67
C GLU A 33 -10.65 -4.45 14.51
N GLU A 34 -11.13 -4.58 15.75
CA GLU A 34 -11.26 -3.44 16.67
C GLU A 34 -9.88 -2.83 17.00
N ASP A 35 -9.81 -1.51 16.99
CA ASP A 35 -8.63 -0.73 17.37
C ASP A 35 -8.60 -0.44 18.89
N PRO A 36 -7.42 -0.25 19.50
CA PRO A 36 -7.29 -0.01 20.94
C PRO A 36 -7.92 1.31 21.43
N GLY A 37 -8.22 2.22 20.51
CA GLY A 37 -8.79 3.52 20.81
C GLY A 37 -9.59 4.06 19.64
N PRO A 38 -10.47 5.05 19.90
CA PRO A 38 -11.22 5.70 18.84
C PRO A 38 -10.29 6.47 17.91
N TRP A 39 -10.74 6.66 16.68
CA TRP A 39 -10.11 7.55 15.73
C TRP A 39 -11.17 8.48 15.14
N SER A 40 -10.77 9.72 14.90
CA SER A 40 -11.57 10.74 14.22
C SER A 40 -10.70 11.44 13.19
N LEU A 41 -11.32 11.95 12.13
CA LEU A 41 -10.67 12.79 11.14
C LEU A 41 -9.89 13.93 11.86
N PRO A 42 -8.59 14.13 11.58
CA PRO A 42 -7.82 15.21 12.17
C PRO A 42 -8.44 16.59 11.85
N GLU A 43 -8.40 17.50 12.81
CA GLU A 43 -8.92 18.85 12.63
C GLU A 43 -8.25 19.58 11.48
N GLY A 44 -9.03 20.40 10.76
CA GLY A 44 -8.54 21.21 9.65
C GLY A 44 -8.27 20.45 8.35
N ILE A 45 -8.72 19.20 8.24
CA ILE A 45 -8.69 18.42 7.00
C ILE A 45 -10.07 18.41 6.34
N ASP A 46 -10.15 19.00 5.15
CA ASP A 46 -11.32 18.92 4.29
C ASP A 46 -11.27 17.63 3.47
N VAL A 47 -12.40 16.94 3.38
CA VAL A 47 -12.55 15.70 2.61
C VAL A 47 -13.59 15.91 1.51
N VAL A 48 -13.16 15.75 0.26
CA VAL A 48 -14.04 15.89 -0.92
C VAL A 48 -13.86 14.72 -1.87
N THR A 49 -14.89 14.44 -2.66
CA THR A 49 -14.80 13.45 -3.75
C THR A 49 -14.46 14.19 -5.04
N GLU A 50 -13.53 13.64 -5.79
CA GLU A 50 -13.17 14.07 -7.15
C GLU A 50 -13.25 12.87 -8.10
N THR A 51 -13.08 13.14 -9.40
CA THR A 51 -13.07 12.10 -10.43
C THR A 51 -11.99 12.40 -11.44
N ALA A 52 -11.10 11.44 -11.68
CA ALA A 52 -10.16 11.49 -12.80
C ALA A 52 -10.76 10.87 -14.06
N SER A 53 -10.36 11.38 -15.23
CA SER A 53 -10.69 10.78 -16.52
C SER A 53 -9.70 9.65 -16.83
N GLY A 54 -10.14 8.40 -16.69
CA GLY A 54 -9.38 7.21 -17.05
C GLY A 54 -9.72 6.67 -18.44
N PRO A 55 -8.83 5.84 -19.05
CA PRO A 55 -9.05 5.27 -20.38
C PRO A 55 -10.21 4.27 -20.43
N HIS A 56 -10.61 3.73 -19.27
CA HIS A 56 -11.73 2.78 -19.12
C HIS A 56 -12.94 3.45 -18.45
N GLY A 57 -13.00 4.78 -18.48
CA GLY A 57 -14.05 5.59 -17.86
C GLY A 57 -13.59 6.33 -16.60
N PRO A 58 -14.53 7.00 -15.91
CA PRO A 58 -14.22 7.81 -14.74
C PRO A 58 -13.63 6.99 -13.59
N VAL A 59 -12.64 7.54 -12.90
CA VAL A 59 -11.95 6.93 -11.75
C VAL A 59 -12.28 7.74 -10.49
N PRO A 60 -13.00 7.18 -9.51
CA PRO A 60 -13.33 7.90 -8.28
C PRO A 60 -12.10 8.18 -7.43
N LEU A 61 -12.05 9.39 -6.86
CA LEU A 61 -10.98 9.85 -5.98
C LEU A 61 -11.59 10.42 -4.70
N ARG A 62 -10.87 10.33 -3.59
CA ARG A 62 -11.16 11.06 -2.36
C ARG A 62 -9.95 11.88 -1.97
N VAL A 63 -10.17 13.17 -1.78
CA VAL A 63 -9.13 14.16 -1.57
C VAL A 63 -9.21 14.67 -0.14
N TYR A 64 -8.08 14.65 0.55
CA TYR A 64 -7.88 15.11 1.91
C TYR A 64 -6.93 16.31 1.85
N SER A 65 -7.40 17.49 2.21
CA SER A 65 -6.60 18.71 2.08
C SER A 65 -6.62 19.53 3.37
N PRO A 66 -5.47 19.93 3.91
CA PRO A 66 -5.41 21.04 4.83
C PRO A 66 -5.66 22.36 4.09
N ALA A 67 -5.97 23.44 4.80
CA ALA A 67 -6.26 24.75 4.19
C ALA A 67 -5.12 25.31 3.29
N ALA A 68 -3.87 24.97 3.59
CA ALA A 68 -2.70 25.40 2.84
C ALA A 68 -1.73 24.20 2.68
N PRO A 69 -1.98 23.32 1.69
CA PRO A 69 -1.09 22.20 1.42
C PRO A 69 0.23 22.69 0.83
N GLU A 70 1.32 22.09 1.25
CA GLU A 70 2.68 22.46 0.82
C GLU A 70 3.31 21.41 -0.12
N ARG A 71 2.58 20.32 -0.36
CA ARG A 71 2.96 19.13 -1.14
C ARG A 71 1.71 18.31 -1.46
N ALA A 72 1.84 17.36 -2.37
CA ALA A 72 0.75 16.43 -2.67
C ALA A 72 1.21 14.96 -2.66
N LEU A 73 0.27 14.05 -2.50
CA LEU A 73 0.49 12.60 -2.52
C LEU A 73 -0.68 11.92 -3.23
N LEU A 74 -0.40 11.06 -4.19
CA LEU A 74 -1.35 10.02 -4.61
C LEU A 74 -1.17 8.80 -3.71
N TRP A 75 -2.24 8.31 -3.08
CA TRP A 75 -2.23 7.13 -2.24
C TRP A 75 -3.09 6.00 -2.84
N VAL A 76 -2.52 4.80 -2.92
CA VAL A 76 -3.12 3.62 -3.55
C VAL A 76 -3.31 2.51 -2.52
N HIS A 77 -4.57 2.13 -2.27
CA HIS A 77 -4.88 1.09 -1.27
C HIS A 77 -4.44 -0.31 -1.72
N GLY A 78 -4.27 -1.22 -0.76
CA GLY A 78 -3.96 -2.62 -1.02
C GLY A 78 -5.19 -3.47 -1.32
N GLY A 79 -5.14 -4.75 -0.92
CA GLY A 79 -6.23 -5.71 -1.12
C GLY A 79 -6.01 -6.70 -2.27
N GLY A 80 -4.76 -7.05 -2.57
CA GLY A 80 -4.43 -8.12 -3.52
C GLY A 80 -4.97 -7.87 -4.93
N PHE A 81 -5.10 -6.61 -5.33
CA PHE A 81 -5.70 -6.12 -6.58
C PHE A 81 -7.22 -6.35 -6.72
N ALA A 82 -7.83 -7.22 -5.92
CA ALA A 82 -9.21 -7.71 -6.10
C ALA A 82 -10.16 -7.39 -4.95
N ALA A 83 -9.65 -6.74 -3.89
CA ALA A 83 -10.40 -6.32 -2.71
C ALA A 83 -9.89 -4.96 -2.22
N GLY A 84 -10.50 -4.46 -1.14
CA GLY A 84 -10.23 -3.13 -0.60
C GLY A 84 -11.12 -2.07 -1.22
N SER A 85 -11.08 -0.87 -0.65
CA SER A 85 -11.77 0.30 -1.17
C SER A 85 -11.18 1.56 -0.57
N ILE A 86 -11.57 2.70 -1.12
CA ILE A 86 -11.20 4.00 -0.57
C ILE A 86 -11.67 4.25 0.88
N ASP A 87 -12.62 3.46 1.39
CA ASP A 87 -13.19 3.55 2.74
C ASP A 87 -12.40 2.76 3.80
N MET A 88 -11.55 1.81 3.39
CA MET A 88 -10.76 1.03 4.35
C MET A 88 -9.79 1.93 5.12
N ARG A 89 -9.40 1.54 6.34
CA ARG A 89 -8.52 2.35 7.18
C ARG A 89 -7.18 2.63 6.51
N GLU A 90 -6.60 1.62 5.83
CA GLU A 90 -5.37 1.75 5.06
C GLU A 90 -5.45 2.83 3.95
N SER A 91 -6.66 3.19 3.51
CA SER A 91 -6.89 4.32 2.61
C SER A 91 -7.29 5.56 3.39
N HIS A 92 -8.43 5.51 4.10
CA HIS A 92 -9.07 6.67 4.69
C HIS A 92 -8.28 7.28 5.84
N VAL A 93 -7.87 6.46 6.80
CA VAL A 93 -7.12 6.91 7.98
C VAL A 93 -5.72 7.36 7.57
N VAL A 94 -5.04 6.56 6.74
CA VAL A 94 -3.69 6.90 6.25
C VAL A 94 -3.70 8.23 5.49
N ALA A 95 -4.62 8.43 4.56
CA ALA A 95 -4.68 9.67 3.79
C ALA A 95 -4.98 10.89 4.65
N ALA A 96 -5.92 10.78 5.59
CA ALA A 96 -6.23 11.83 6.55
C ALA A 96 -5.04 12.19 7.46
N GLU A 97 -4.36 11.18 7.99
CA GLU A 97 -3.19 11.36 8.86
C GLU A 97 -1.99 11.95 8.12
N LEU A 98 -1.72 11.49 6.89
CA LEU A 98 -0.65 12.06 6.07
C LEU A 98 -0.97 13.49 5.63
N ALA A 99 -2.23 13.79 5.30
CA ALA A 99 -2.66 15.15 4.99
C ALA A 99 -2.39 16.10 6.15
N HIS A 100 -2.73 15.67 7.37
CA HIS A 100 -2.49 16.42 8.60
C HIS A 100 -1.00 16.55 8.96
N ARG A 101 -0.30 15.43 9.11
CA ARG A 101 1.09 15.39 9.60
C ARG A 101 2.09 16.01 8.63
N ALA A 102 1.86 15.86 7.33
CA ALA A 102 2.76 16.38 6.30
C ALA A 102 2.30 17.71 5.71
N ARG A 103 1.13 18.23 6.09
CA ARG A 103 0.47 19.35 5.40
C ARG A 103 0.38 19.09 3.89
N ALA A 104 -0.06 17.89 3.54
CA ALA A 104 -0.12 17.41 2.16
C ALA A 104 -1.57 17.39 1.67
N ARG A 105 -1.78 17.70 0.38
CA ARG A 105 -3.00 17.29 -0.32
C ARG A 105 -2.86 15.83 -0.68
N VAL A 106 -3.63 14.95 -0.04
CA VAL A 106 -3.59 13.51 -0.31
C VAL A 106 -4.80 13.12 -1.15
N VAL A 107 -4.56 12.50 -2.30
CA VAL A 107 -5.59 11.95 -3.17
C VAL A 107 -5.54 10.44 -3.06
N SER A 108 -6.55 9.82 -2.46
CA SER A 108 -6.75 8.38 -2.52
C SER A 108 -7.49 8.02 -3.79
N VAL A 109 -7.05 6.96 -4.47
CA VAL A 109 -7.70 6.44 -5.69
C VAL A 109 -8.49 5.17 -5.39
N ASP A 110 -9.73 5.11 -5.87
CA ASP A 110 -10.60 3.93 -5.82
C ASP A 110 -10.51 3.21 -7.19
N TYR A 111 -9.38 2.55 -7.42
CA TYR A 111 -9.10 1.92 -8.72
C TYR A 111 -10.01 0.70 -8.95
N ARG A 112 -10.31 0.37 -10.21
CA ARG A 112 -11.13 -0.81 -10.51
C ARG A 112 -10.43 -2.09 -10.05
N LEU A 113 -11.12 -2.88 -9.23
CA LEU A 113 -10.60 -4.14 -8.71
C LEU A 113 -10.56 -5.23 -9.78
N ALA A 114 -9.52 -6.05 -9.75
CA ALA A 114 -9.38 -7.21 -10.59
C ALA A 114 -10.44 -8.28 -10.27
N GLY A 115 -10.91 -8.97 -11.30
CA GLY A 115 -11.96 -9.98 -11.22
C GLY A 115 -12.16 -10.67 -12.57
N PRO A 116 -13.34 -11.27 -12.81
CA PRO A 116 -13.64 -11.91 -14.09
C PRO A 116 -13.53 -10.97 -15.30
N ASP A 117 -14.04 -9.74 -15.16
CA ASP A 117 -14.16 -8.76 -16.26
C ASP A 117 -13.08 -7.68 -16.26
N VAL A 118 -12.34 -7.56 -15.15
CA VAL A 118 -11.29 -6.54 -14.96
C VAL A 118 -9.97 -7.24 -14.66
N ARG A 119 -8.94 -6.95 -15.44
CA ARG A 119 -7.58 -7.50 -15.28
C ARG A 119 -6.56 -6.43 -15.59
N TYR A 120 -5.28 -6.70 -15.36
CA TYR A 120 -4.19 -5.90 -15.91
C TYR A 120 -4.44 -5.62 -17.41
N PRO A 121 -4.22 -4.38 -17.90
CA PRO A 121 -3.65 -3.23 -17.18
C PRO A 121 -4.69 -2.33 -16.48
N VAL A 122 -5.98 -2.67 -16.46
CA VAL A 122 -7.07 -1.76 -16.04
C VAL A 122 -6.85 -1.11 -14.66
N PRO A 123 -6.51 -1.85 -13.58
CA PRO A 123 -6.23 -1.22 -12.27
C PRO A 123 -5.03 -0.25 -12.31
N LEU A 124 -3.98 -0.59 -13.07
CA LEU A 124 -2.78 0.26 -13.19
C LEU A 124 -3.07 1.51 -14.03
N ASP A 125 -3.88 1.38 -15.08
CA ASP A 125 -4.33 2.50 -15.90
C ASP A 125 -5.15 3.52 -15.09
N ASP A 126 -5.94 3.06 -14.11
CA ASP A 126 -6.68 3.95 -13.21
C ASP A 126 -5.75 4.72 -12.25
N VAL A 127 -4.77 4.03 -11.67
CA VAL A 127 -3.75 4.67 -10.83
C VAL A 127 -2.96 5.69 -11.64
N HIS A 128 -2.62 5.37 -12.88
CA HIS A 128 -1.94 6.29 -13.79
C HIS A 128 -2.81 7.49 -14.16
N ALA A 129 -4.11 7.30 -14.40
CA ALA A 129 -5.05 8.39 -14.63
C ALA A 129 -5.19 9.32 -13.41
N ALA A 130 -5.26 8.74 -12.20
CA ALA A 130 -5.28 9.49 -10.95
C ALA A 130 -3.98 10.28 -10.73
N TRP A 131 -2.83 9.69 -11.06
CA TRP A 131 -1.53 10.36 -11.03
C TRP A 131 -1.50 11.59 -11.93
N ARG A 132 -1.94 11.44 -13.18
CA ARG A 132 -1.98 12.56 -14.14
C ARG A 132 -2.98 13.64 -13.72
N HIS A 133 -4.14 13.25 -13.18
CA HIS A 133 -5.11 14.17 -12.61
C HIS A 133 -4.51 14.99 -11.47
N LEU A 134 -3.90 14.34 -10.48
CA LEU A 134 -3.20 15.02 -9.39
C LEU A 134 -2.16 16.01 -9.94
N ARG A 135 -1.27 15.55 -10.83
CA ARG A 135 -0.21 16.39 -11.40
C ARG A 135 -0.75 17.59 -12.18
N SER A 136 -1.92 17.47 -12.82
CA SER A 136 -2.57 18.55 -13.57
C SER A 136 -3.24 19.61 -12.68
N THR A 137 -3.63 19.23 -11.46
CA THR A 137 -4.28 20.11 -10.49
C THR A 137 -3.29 20.84 -9.59
N GLU A 138 -2.06 20.34 -9.49
CA GLU A 138 -0.99 20.96 -8.70
C GLU A 138 -0.21 22.01 -9.48
N SER A 139 0.29 23.02 -8.76
CA SER A 139 1.23 23.97 -9.34
C SER A 139 2.53 23.26 -9.73
N GLY A 140 3.22 23.75 -10.77
CA GLY A 140 4.48 23.16 -11.24
C GLY A 140 5.59 23.15 -10.17
N SER A 141 5.50 24.01 -9.15
CA SER A 141 6.44 24.07 -8.03
C SER A 141 6.06 23.18 -6.85
N THR A 142 4.85 22.63 -6.79
CA THR A 142 4.44 21.75 -5.67
C THR A 142 5.13 20.39 -5.79
N PRO A 143 5.91 19.95 -4.78
CA PRO A 143 6.44 18.59 -4.74
C PRO A 143 5.30 17.59 -4.60
N VAL A 144 5.29 16.52 -5.39
CA VAL A 144 4.30 15.45 -5.24
C VAL A 144 4.91 14.06 -5.27
N ALA A 145 4.45 13.27 -4.31
CA ALA A 145 4.79 11.88 -4.15
C ALA A 145 3.68 10.97 -4.69
N ILE A 146 4.02 9.71 -4.84
CA ILE A 146 3.07 8.62 -5.01
C ILE A 146 3.38 7.54 -3.97
N GLY A 147 2.37 6.88 -3.46
CA GLY A 147 2.56 5.77 -2.57
C GLY A 147 1.38 4.83 -2.54
N GLY A 148 1.57 3.71 -1.87
CA GLY A 148 0.52 2.75 -1.66
C GLY A 148 0.94 1.62 -0.73
N ALA A 149 0.00 0.72 -0.49
CA ALA A 149 0.16 -0.38 0.43
C ALA A 149 -0.07 -1.73 -0.27
N SER A 150 0.73 -2.75 0.06
CA SER A 150 0.59 -4.10 -0.48
C SER A 150 0.52 -4.12 -2.02
N ALA A 151 -0.58 -4.61 -2.61
CA ALA A 151 -0.86 -4.54 -4.05
C ALA A 151 -0.92 -3.11 -4.60
N GLY A 152 -1.42 -2.14 -3.83
CA GLY A 152 -1.40 -0.72 -4.18
C GLY A 152 0.01 -0.15 -4.26
N ALA A 153 0.94 -0.65 -3.43
CA ALA A 153 2.35 -0.29 -3.55
C ALA A 153 2.95 -0.77 -4.88
N ALA A 154 2.53 -1.95 -5.35
CA ALA A 154 2.92 -2.46 -6.66
C ALA A 154 2.36 -1.58 -7.80
N LEU A 155 1.08 -1.21 -7.73
CA LEU A 155 0.47 -0.32 -8.72
C LEU A 155 1.10 1.08 -8.73
N ALA A 156 1.38 1.64 -7.55
CA ALA A 156 2.07 2.91 -7.39
C ALA A 156 3.45 2.88 -8.06
N LEU A 157 4.27 1.87 -7.74
CA LEU A 157 5.60 1.73 -8.33
C LEU A 157 5.52 1.45 -9.85
N GLY A 158 4.56 0.65 -10.30
CA GLY A 158 4.27 0.42 -11.72
C GLY A 158 3.96 1.71 -12.49
N ALA A 159 3.16 2.60 -11.90
CA ALA A 159 2.85 3.90 -12.50
C ALA A 159 4.10 4.81 -12.60
N VAL A 160 5.01 4.74 -11.63
CA VAL A 160 6.29 5.48 -11.68
C VAL A 160 7.22 4.94 -12.77
N LEU A 161 7.30 3.61 -12.92
CA LEU A 161 8.06 3.00 -14.02
C LEU A 161 7.54 3.47 -15.38
N ARG A 162 6.21 3.52 -15.55
CA ARG A 162 5.57 4.03 -16.75
C ARG A 162 5.97 5.47 -17.08
N GLU A 163 5.97 6.34 -16.07
CA GLU A 163 6.39 7.74 -16.23
C GLU A 163 7.87 7.85 -16.58
N ARG A 164 8.73 7.07 -15.91
CA ARG A 164 10.17 7.04 -16.18
C ARG A 164 10.45 6.63 -17.62
N ASP A 165 9.83 5.54 -18.06
CA ASP A 165 10.07 4.95 -19.37
C ASP A 165 9.49 5.83 -20.49
N ALA A 166 8.47 6.64 -20.19
CA ALA A 166 7.94 7.67 -21.07
C ALA A 166 8.77 8.97 -21.09
N GLY A 167 9.81 9.10 -20.26
CA GLY A 167 10.59 10.33 -20.11
C GLY A 167 9.79 11.49 -19.50
N ALA A 168 8.73 11.17 -18.75
CA ALA A 168 7.87 12.15 -18.09
C ALA A 168 8.49 12.65 -16.78
N ARG A 169 7.88 13.69 -16.19
CA ARG A 169 8.30 14.20 -14.87
C ARG A 169 7.91 13.19 -13.79
N LEU A 170 8.93 12.66 -13.10
CA LEU A 170 8.78 11.72 -12.00
C LEU A 170 8.25 12.40 -10.72
N PRO A 171 7.63 11.63 -9.80
CA PRO A 171 7.38 12.10 -8.45
C PRO A 171 8.68 12.47 -7.74
N GLU A 172 8.58 13.36 -6.77
CA GLU A 172 9.69 13.73 -5.91
C GLU A 172 10.03 12.63 -4.90
N HIS A 173 9.08 11.74 -4.55
CA HIS A 173 9.30 10.59 -3.65
C HIS A 173 8.29 9.46 -3.88
N VAL A 174 8.66 8.22 -3.55
CA VAL A 174 7.78 7.04 -3.58
C VAL A 174 7.67 6.38 -2.20
N LEU A 175 6.45 6.16 -1.72
CA LEU A 175 6.19 5.56 -0.39
C LEU A 175 5.50 4.20 -0.53
N LEU A 176 6.15 3.13 -0.13
CA LEU A 176 5.67 1.75 -0.30
C LEU A 176 5.47 1.10 1.07
N ALA A 177 4.24 0.76 1.43
CA ALA A 177 3.95 -0.01 2.63
C ALA A 177 3.86 -1.50 2.30
N TYR A 178 4.71 -2.34 2.92
CA TYR A 178 4.73 -3.80 2.83
C TYR A 178 4.44 -4.33 1.41
N PRO A 179 5.27 -3.95 0.42
CA PRO A 179 4.93 -4.07 -1.00
C PRO A 179 4.84 -5.51 -1.51
N PHE A 180 3.76 -5.80 -2.24
CA PHE A 180 3.62 -7.01 -3.04
C PHE A 180 4.19 -6.80 -4.46
N ALA A 181 5.52 -6.70 -4.58
CA ALA A 181 6.19 -6.26 -5.81
C ALA A 181 6.75 -7.40 -6.68
N HIS A 182 6.76 -8.65 -6.21
CA HIS A 182 7.45 -9.75 -6.88
C HIS A 182 6.57 -10.97 -7.10
N PHE A 183 6.78 -11.66 -8.23
CA PHE A 183 6.31 -13.03 -8.42
C PHE A 183 7.34 -13.85 -9.22
N PRO A 184 7.70 -15.08 -8.79
CA PRO A 184 7.32 -15.69 -7.51
C PRO A 184 7.79 -14.84 -6.32
N ASN A 185 7.03 -14.88 -5.22
CA ASN A 185 7.37 -14.12 -4.02
C ASN A 185 8.69 -14.64 -3.42
N PRO A 186 9.69 -13.79 -3.17
CA PRO A 186 10.96 -14.21 -2.61
C PRO A 186 10.78 -14.86 -1.24
N ALA A 187 11.50 -15.95 -1.01
CA ALA A 187 11.51 -16.60 0.29
C ALA A 187 12.17 -15.70 1.34
N VAL A 188 11.68 -15.80 2.57
CA VAL A 188 12.34 -15.29 3.78
C VAL A 188 13.22 -16.40 4.38
N ASP A 189 14.09 -16.03 5.32
CA ASP A 189 14.94 -17.00 6.02
C ASP A 189 14.11 -18.07 6.77
N ASP A 190 14.64 -19.29 6.89
CA ASP A 190 13.95 -20.44 7.50
C ASP A 190 13.42 -20.16 8.91
N ALA A 191 14.14 -19.37 9.70
CA ALA A 191 13.71 -18.96 11.04
C ALA A 191 12.46 -18.07 10.99
N ILE A 192 12.44 -17.09 10.09
CA ILE A 192 11.26 -16.21 9.88
C ILE A 192 10.11 -17.06 9.33
N ALA A 193 10.37 -17.93 8.35
CA ALA A 193 9.36 -18.83 7.81
C ALA A 193 8.78 -19.76 8.89
N ALA A 194 9.55 -20.12 9.92
CA ALA A 194 9.04 -20.87 11.06
C ALA A 194 8.10 -20.05 11.94
N GLU A 195 8.45 -18.80 12.25
CA GLU A 195 7.59 -17.90 13.03
C GLU A 195 6.27 -17.59 12.29
N LEU A 196 6.33 -17.33 10.99
CA LEU A 196 5.14 -17.07 10.16
C LEU A 196 4.18 -18.25 10.12
N ARG A 197 4.69 -19.49 10.19
CA ARG A 197 3.86 -20.70 10.21
C ARG A 197 2.97 -20.80 11.44
N GLU A 198 3.34 -20.17 12.54
CA GLU A 198 2.58 -20.14 13.79
C GLU A 198 1.44 -19.11 13.77
N LEU A 199 1.40 -18.21 12.78
CA LEU A 199 0.31 -17.26 12.64
C LEU A 199 -0.99 -17.99 12.22
N PRO A 200 -2.16 -17.51 12.70
CA PRO A 200 -3.45 -17.98 12.21
C PRO A 200 -3.53 -17.89 10.67
N PRO A 201 -4.09 -18.90 9.96
CA PRO A 201 -4.12 -18.93 8.49
C PRO A 201 -4.71 -17.69 7.81
N VAL A 202 -5.63 -16.99 8.47
CA VAL A 202 -6.27 -15.76 7.94
C VAL A 202 -5.33 -14.55 7.91
N LEU A 203 -4.21 -14.58 8.63
CA LEU A 203 -3.18 -13.55 8.60
C LEU A 203 -2.03 -13.90 7.64
N ARG A 204 -2.18 -14.98 6.86
CA ARG A 204 -1.11 -15.57 6.08
C ARG A 204 -1.38 -15.50 4.58
N PHE A 205 -0.30 -15.33 3.82
CA PHE A 205 -0.23 -15.36 2.37
C PHE A 205 0.65 -16.53 1.92
N PRO A 206 0.18 -17.79 2.04
CA PRO A 206 0.92 -18.93 1.51
C PRO A 206 1.13 -18.79 0.00
N PRO A 207 2.12 -19.49 -0.59
CA PRO A 207 2.41 -19.39 -2.03
C PRO A 207 1.18 -19.56 -2.95
N SER A 208 0.24 -20.45 -2.59
CA SER A 208 -1.01 -20.63 -3.34
C SER A 208 -1.95 -19.43 -3.28
N SER A 209 -1.99 -18.69 -2.17
CA SER A 209 -2.75 -17.44 -2.03
C SER A 209 -2.15 -16.34 -2.90
N ILE A 210 -0.81 -16.20 -2.86
CA ILE A 210 -0.06 -15.27 -3.71
C ILE A 210 -0.29 -15.58 -5.20
N GLU A 211 -0.17 -16.84 -5.60
CA GLU A 211 -0.48 -17.28 -6.97
C GLU A 211 -1.92 -16.94 -7.36
N GLY A 212 -2.88 -17.15 -6.46
CA GLY A 212 -4.28 -16.78 -6.65
C GLY A 212 -4.47 -15.27 -6.89
N MET A 213 -3.80 -14.42 -6.12
CA MET A 213 -3.83 -12.96 -6.32
C MET A 213 -3.28 -12.56 -7.69
N VAL A 214 -2.12 -13.10 -8.07
CA VAL A 214 -1.50 -12.82 -9.39
C VAL A 214 -2.39 -13.32 -10.52
N ARG A 215 -2.99 -14.51 -10.38
CA ARG A 215 -3.92 -15.07 -11.38
C ARG A 215 -5.19 -14.23 -11.52
N THR A 216 -5.73 -13.71 -10.43
CA THR A 216 -6.88 -12.82 -10.47
C THR A 216 -6.53 -11.54 -11.21
N TYR A 217 -5.37 -10.95 -10.91
CA TYR A 217 -4.92 -9.71 -11.54
C TYR A 217 -4.55 -9.87 -13.03
N LEU A 218 -3.76 -10.88 -13.38
CA LEU A 218 -3.17 -11.05 -14.72
C LEU A 218 -3.92 -12.03 -15.62
N GLY A 219 -4.69 -12.96 -15.04
CA GLY A 219 -5.19 -14.13 -15.76
C GLY A 219 -4.11 -15.20 -15.90
N ARG A 220 -3.32 -15.16 -16.97
CA ARG A 220 -2.25 -16.16 -17.21
C ARG A 220 -0.91 -15.64 -16.69
N ILE A 221 -0.22 -16.46 -15.90
CA ILE A 221 1.02 -16.11 -15.19
C ILE A 221 2.28 -16.27 -16.07
N SER A 222 2.16 -16.87 -17.26
CA SER A 222 3.30 -17.13 -18.16
C SER A 222 4.00 -15.89 -18.71
N ASP A 223 3.30 -14.77 -18.79
CA ASP A 223 3.75 -13.56 -19.49
C ASP A 223 3.60 -12.33 -18.59
N LEU A 224 4.23 -12.39 -17.41
CA LEU A 224 4.07 -11.38 -16.37
C LEU A 224 4.65 -10.03 -16.81
N PRO A 225 3.82 -8.98 -17.03
CA PRO A 225 4.32 -7.67 -17.43
C PRO A 225 5.11 -7.04 -16.29
N VAL A 226 6.26 -6.42 -16.61
CA VAL A 226 7.14 -5.84 -15.59
C VAL A 226 6.46 -4.72 -14.78
N GLU A 227 5.52 -3.99 -15.37
CA GLU A 227 4.76 -2.96 -14.64
C GLU A 227 3.71 -3.53 -13.68
N ALA A 228 3.30 -4.79 -13.88
CA ALA A 228 2.27 -5.42 -13.05
C ALA A 228 2.80 -5.84 -11.69
N LEU A 229 4.01 -6.39 -11.64
CA LEU A 229 4.76 -6.65 -10.40
C LEU A 229 6.18 -6.07 -10.56
N PRO A 230 6.37 -4.81 -10.14
CA PRO A 230 7.52 -3.99 -10.54
C PRO A 230 8.86 -4.35 -9.90
N GLY A 231 8.90 -5.27 -8.95
CA GLY A 231 10.15 -5.71 -8.30
C GLY A 231 11.12 -6.43 -9.24
N SER A 232 10.66 -6.92 -10.39
CA SER A 232 11.53 -7.51 -11.42
C SER A 232 11.91 -6.55 -12.55
N ALA A 233 11.47 -5.29 -12.51
CA ALA A 233 11.79 -4.30 -13.52
C ALA A 233 13.19 -3.71 -13.32
N PRO A 234 13.83 -3.11 -14.35
CA PRO A 234 14.94 -2.21 -14.14
C PRO A 234 14.51 -1.06 -13.21
N LEU A 235 15.26 -0.78 -12.14
CA LEU A 235 14.91 0.22 -11.13
C LEU A 235 15.77 1.50 -11.19
N ALA A 236 16.81 1.52 -12.02
CA ALA A 236 17.67 2.69 -12.16
C ALA A 236 16.86 3.91 -12.64
N GLY A 237 17.24 5.10 -12.15
CA GLY A 237 16.57 6.35 -12.50
C GLY A 237 15.22 6.58 -11.81
N LEU A 238 14.81 5.71 -10.88
CA LEU A 238 13.67 5.99 -10.00
C LEU A 238 14.00 7.12 -9.00
N PRO A 239 12.99 7.88 -8.55
CA PRO A 239 13.15 8.86 -7.47
C PRO A 239 13.41 8.16 -6.12
N PRO A 240 13.72 8.90 -5.05
CA PRO A 240 13.88 8.33 -3.72
C PRO A 240 12.67 7.48 -3.28
N VAL A 241 12.94 6.34 -2.65
CA VAL A 241 11.92 5.37 -2.24
C VAL A 241 12.01 5.08 -0.75
N THR A 242 10.87 5.10 -0.06
CA THR A 242 10.75 4.61 1.32
C THR A 242 9.91 3.35 1.34
N VAL A 243 10.40 2.30 1.99
CA VAL A 243 9.71 1.01 2.13
C VAL A 243 9.46 0.70 3.62
N LEU A 244 8.20 0.54 4.00
CA LEU A 244 7.83 -0.13 5.26
C LEU A 244 7.81 -1.64 5.03
N VAL A 245 8.37 -2.39 5.95
CA VAL A 245 8.44 -3.85 5.94
C VAL A 245 7.73 -4.37 7.18
N ASP A 246 6.76 -5.26 7.03
CA ASP A 246 6.10 -5.88 8.18
C ASP A 246 6.91 -7.10 8.65
N GLU A 247 7.12 -7.23 9.96
CA GLU A 247 7.96 -8.30 10.52
C GLU A 247 7.32 -9.68 10.32
N TYR A 248 6.01 -9.77 10.56
CA TYR A 248 5.19 -10.99 10.48
C TYR A 248 4.41 -11.07 9.17
N ASP A 249 5.13 -11.05 8.05
CA ASP A 249 4.55 -11.00 6.70
C ASP A 249 5.24 -11.99 5.74
N GLU A 250 4.48 -12.85 5.06
CA GLU A 250 5.04 -13.70 3.99
C GLU A 250 5.53 -12.88 2.78
N LEU A 251 5.03 -11.66 2.56
CA LEU A 251 5.51 -10.73 1.53
C LEU A 251 6.75 -9.92 1.96
N ARG A 252 7.24 -10.11 3.19
CA ARG A 252 8.47 -9.48 3.68
C ARG A 252 9.67 -9.69 2.75
N GLY A 253 9.81 -10.90 2.20
CA GLY A 253 10.88 -11.22 1.24
C GLY A 253 10.84 -10.35 -0.01
N SER A 254 9.63 -10.00 -0.50
CA SER A 254 9.46 -9.06 -1.61
C SER A 254 9.94 -7.65 -1.24
N ALA A 255 9.61 -7.17 -0.04
CA ALA A 255 10.02 -5.84 0.42
C ALA A 255 11.55 -5.74 0.64
N GLU A 256 12.14 -6.75 1.29
CA GLU A 256 13.59 -6.81 1.54
C GLU A 256 14.39 -6.97 0.24
N LEU A 257 13.90 -7.76 -0.71
CA LEU A 257 14.53 -7.84 -2.03
C LEU A 257 14.46 -6.51 -2.78
N LEU A 258 13.30 -5.83 -2.75
CA LEU A 258 13.12 -4.53 -3.40
C LEU A 258 14.10 -3.49 -2.84
N LEU A 259 14.25 -3.43 -1.51
CA LEU A 259 15.22 -2.54 -0.84
C LEU A 259 16.65 -2.75 -1.36
N ARG A 260 17.09 -4.01 -1.51
CA ARG A 260 18.43 -4.34 -2.04
C ARG A 260 18.55 -3.93 -3.50
N GLN A 261 17.58 -4.27 -4.34
CA GLN A 261 17.60 -3.95 -5.77
C GLN A 261 17.61 -2.44 -6.02
N LEU A 262 16.85 -1.66 -5.25
CA LEU A 262 16.87 -0.19 -5.32
C LEU A 262 18.26 0.37 -4.98
N ALA A 263 18.87 -0.11 -3.89
CA ALA A 263 20.22 0.30 -3.50
C ALA A 263 21.26 -0.07 -4.57
N GLU A 264 21.21 -1.29 -5.11
CA GLU A 264 22.09 -1.77 -6.18
C GLU A 264 21.92 -0.96 -7.47
N ALA A 265 20.71 -0.48 -7.76
CA ALA A 265 20.39 0.40 -8.89
C ALA A 265 20.78 1.88 -8.66
N GLY A 266 21.36 2.21 -7.50
CA GLY A 266 21.77 3.57 -7.15
C GLY A 266 20.62 4.50 -6.76
N VAL A 267 19.44 3.95 -6.42
CA VAL A 267 18.29 4.72 -5.96
C VAL A 267 18.43 5.01 -4.47
N ALA A 268 18.18 6.27 -4.06
CA ALA A 268 18.14 6.62 -2.64
C ALA A 268 16.98 5.89 -1.95
N VAL A 269 17.30 5.02 -1.00
CA VAL A 269 16.31 4.14 -0.39
C VAL A 269 16.34 4.23 1.14
N THR A 270 15.16 4.28 1.75
CA THR A 270 14.95 4.19 3.20
C THR A 270 14.08 2.97 3.51
N GLY A 271 14.54 2.08 4.38
CA GLY A 271 13.77 0.93 4.86
C GLY A 271 13.43 1.06 6.34
N HIS A 272 12.22 0.68 6.73
CA HIS A 272 11.81 0.56 8.14
C HIS A 272 11.08 -0.75 8.38
N LEU A 273 11.56 -1.53 9.35
CA LEU A 273 10.88 -2.75 9.79
C LEU A 273 9.86 -2.41 10.88
N ALA A 274 8.59 -2.58 10.57
CA ALA A 274 7.47 -2.50 11.50
C ALA A 274 7.46 -3.74 12.41
N ALA A 275 8.11 -3.58 13.56
CA ALA A 275 8.27 -4.59 14.58
C ALA A 275 6.94 -5.15 15.08
N GLY A 276 6.82 -6.47 15.18
CA GLY A 276 5.65 -7.15 15.74
C GLY A 276 4.38 -7.01 14.90
N MET A 277 4.46 -6.44 13.70
CA MET A 277 3.29 -6.19 12.85
C MET A 277 3.09 -7.31 11.82
N PRO A 278 1.85 -7.80 11.65
CA PRO A 278 1.47 -8.62 10.51
C PRO A 278 1.24 -7.73 9.28
N HIS A 279 1.21 -8.36 8.10
CA HIS A 279 0.90 -7.68 6.84
C HIS A 279 -0.37 -6.81 6.92
N GLY A 280 -0.33 -5.62 6.32
CA GLY A 280 -1.50 -4.75 6.25
C GLY A 280 -1.70 -3.93 7.53
N HIS A 281 -0.65 -3.70 8.31
CA HIS A 281 -0.79 -3.04 9.61
C HIS A 281 -1.35 -1.60 9.53
N LEU A 282 -1.21 -0.90 8.40
CA LEU A 282 -1.84 0.41 8.23
C LEU A 282 -3.36 0.33 8.05
N ASN A 283 -3.95 -0.87 7.94
CA ASN A 283 -5.40 -1.05 8.02
C ASN A 283 -5.93 -1.00 9.47
N ARG A 284 -5.29 -0.17 10.30
CA ARG A 284 -5.54 0.09 11.71
C ARG A 284 -5.37 1.58 11.98
N THR A 285 -5.77 2.04 13.15
CA THR A 285 -5.63 3.46 13.50
C THR A 285 -4.30 3.75 14.20
N PRO A 286 -3.85 5.02 14.24
CA PRO A 286 -2.68 5.45 15.02
C PRO A 286 -2.79 5.19 16.53
N ALA A 287 -3.94 4.73 17.03
CA ALA A 287 -4.05 4.25 18.40
C ALA A 287 -3.14 3.04 18.67
N LEU A 288 -2.74 2.28 17.63
CA LEU A 288 -1.65 1.32 17.70
C LEU A 288 -0.28 2.01 17.51
N PRO A 289 0.67 1.87 18.46
CA PRO A 289 1.93 2.62 18.43
C PRO A 289 2.82 2.39 17.20
N GLU A 290 2.82 1.20 16.57
CA GLU A 290 3.60 1.00 15.34
C GLU A 290 2.94 1.69 14.13
N VAL A 291 1.61 1.74 14.05
CA VAL A 291 0.90 2.48 13.00
C VAL A 291 1.24 3.96 13.06
N ASP A 292 1.25 4.54 14.27
CA ASP A 292 1.64 5.93 14.47
C ASP A 292 3.09 6.20 14.01
N ARG A 293 4.02 5.29 14.33
CA ARG A 293 5.42 5.38 13.91
C ARG A 293 5.57 5.30 12.39
N SER A 294 4.88 4.37 11.74
CA SER A 294 4.86 4.23 10.28
C SER A 294 4.32 5.48 9.58
N LEU A 295 3.21 6.05 10.08
CA LEU A 295 2.65 7.30 9.56
C LEU A 295 3.56 8.50 9.81
N HIS A 296 4.24 8.54 10.96
CA HIS A 296 5.24 9.58 11.24
C HIS A 296 6.42 9.52 10.26
N LEU A 297 6.92 8.32 9.96
CA LEU A 297 7.98 8.12 8.98
C LEU A 297 7.56 8.63 7.60
N PHE A 298 6.42 8.18 7.07
CA PHE A 298 5.93 8.63 5.77
C PHE A 298 5.71 10.14 5.72
N ALA A 299 5.11 10.72 6.76
CA ALA A 299 4.94 12.17 6.84
C ALA A 299 6.30 12.92 6.85
N ALA A 300 7.32 12.38 7.53
CA ALA A 300 8.66 12.96 7.53
C ALA A 300 9.31 12.94 6.14
N GLN A 301 9.14 11.85 5.39
CA GLN A 301 9.64 11.75 4.01
C GLN A 301 8.95 12.75 3.08
N LEU A 302 7.63 12.92 3.22
CA LEU A 302 6.90 13.93 2.46
C LEU A 302 7.40 15.35 2.75
N ARG A 303 7.64 15.68 4.03
CA ARG A 303 8.16 17.01 4.41
C ARG A 303 9.58 17.26 3.90
N ALA A 304 10.36 16.23 3.60
CA ALA A 304 11.74 16.35 3.13
C ALA A 304 11.85 16.57 1.60
N MET A 305 10.75 16.54 0.85
CA MET A 305 10.76 16.70 -0.62
C MET A 305 11.04 18.14 -1.12
N GLY A 306 11.10 19.14 -0.23
CA GLY A 306 11.24 20.55 -0.57
C GLY A 306 12.18 21.29 0.35
#